data_AF-A0A5D0HSG2-F1
#
_entry.id   AF-A0A5D0HSG2-F1
#
_cell.length_a   1.000
_cell.length_b   1.000
_cell.length_c   1.000
_cell.angle_alpha   90.00
_cell.angle_beta   90.00
_cell.angle_gamma   90.00
#
_symmetry.space_group_name_H-M   'P 1'
#
loop_
_entity.id
_entity.type
_entity.pdbx_description
1 polymer ?
#
loop_
_entity_poly.entity_id
_entity_poly.type
_entity_poly.pdbx_seq_one_letter_code
_entity_poly.pdbx_strand_id
1 'polypeptide(L)'
;YKKCIVKDDLLVGAVLMGDKNEFAEFKTLIESKIEMSEKRNTLLRGASNNKPVIGKLICSCSQVGAGNVEEAIAKGCTDFTELCKQTGAGLGCGSCKTEVRDILHKSKVLK
;
A
#
# COMPACT_ATOMS: atom_id res chain seq x y z
N TYR A 1 10.03 14.96 1.89
CA TYR A 1 9.00 15.88 2.43
C TYR A 1 8.13 16.38 1.30
N LYS A 2 6.81 16.40 1.47
CA LYS A 2 5.86 16.84 0.44
C LYS A 2 4.83 17.79 1.05
N LYS A 3 4.65 18.97 0.47
CA LYS A 3 3.61 19.93 0.85
C LYS A 3 2.74 20.21 -0.36
N CYS A 4 1.47 19.84 -0.30
CA CYS A 4 0.50 20.12 -1.36
C CYS A 4 -0.32 21.37 -0.99
N ILE A 5 -0.61 22.23 -1.97
CA ILE A 5 -1.41 23.44 -1.84
C ILE A 5 -2.70 23.19 -2.62
N VAL A 6 -3.83 23.21 -1.92
CA VAL A 6 -5.15 22.91 -2.48
C VAL A 6 -6.03 24.15 -2.33
N LYS A 7 -6.74 24.50 -3.39
CA LYS A 7 -7.71 25.61 -3.42
C LYS A 7 -8.93 25.15 -4.23
N ASP A 8 -10.14 25.35 -3.70
CA ASP A 8 -11.39 24.99 -4.37
C ASP A 8 -11.44 23.51 -4.82
N ASP A 9 -10.96 22.60 -3.96
CA ASP A 9 -10.77 21.16 -4.24
C ASP A 9 -9.87 20.82 -5.43
N LEU A 10 -9.05 21.76 -5.87
CA LEU A 10 -8.05 21.59 -6.92
C LEU A 10 -6.63 21.68 -6.36
N LEU A 11 -5.75 20.79 -6.81
CA LEU A 11 -4.33 20.87 -6.52
C LEU A 11 -3.70 22.01 -7.35
N VAL A 12 -3.34 23.11 -6.69
CA VAL A 12 -2.77 24.29 -7.36
C VAL A 12 -1.26 24.41 -7.21
N GLY A 13 -0.64 23.57 -6.37
CA GLY A 13 0.81 23.54 -6.22
C GLY A 13 1.30 22.42 -5.32
N ALA A 14 2.57 22.04 -5.46
CA ALA A 14 3.24 21.11 -4.57
C ALA A 14 4.71 21.49 -4.39
N VAL A 15 5.22 21.36 -3.15
CA VAL A 15 6.64 21.45 -2.80
C VAL A 15 7.13 20.05 -2.48
N LEU A 16 8.04 19.54 -3.29
CA LEU A 16 8.68 18.24 -3.14
C LEU A 16 10.14 18.45 -2.73
N MET A 17 10.55 17.84 -1.61
CA MET A 17 11.93 17.89 -1.12
C MET A 17 12.42 16.45 -0.88
N GLY A 18 13.48 16.07 -1.58
CA GLY A 18 14.04 14.71 -1.55
C GLY A 18 13.91 14.03 -2.91
N ASP A 19 13.23 12.88 -2.94
CA ASP A 19 12.98 12.09 -4.16
C ASP A 19 12.18 12.91 -5.20
N LYS A 20 12.74 13.01 -6.41
CA LYS A 20 12.21 13.80 -7.54
C LYS A 20 11.36 12.98 -8.51
N ASN A 21 11.29 11.66 -8.33
CA ASN A 21 10.60 10.76 -9.28
C ASN A 21 9.11 11.09 -9.44
N GLU A 22 8.49 11.68 -8.42
CA GLU A 22 7.06 12.02 -8.44
C GLU A 22 6.77 13.41 -9.06
N PHE A 23 7.78 14.20 -9.40
CA PHE A 23 7.59 15.56 -9.92
C PHE A 23 6.74 15.61 -11.20
N ALA A 24 6.96 14.68 -12.13
CA ALA A 24 6.21 14.61 -13.38
C ALA A 24 4.71 14.38 -13.13
N GLU A 25 4.37 13.51 -12.18
CA GLU A 25 2.99 13.21 -11.81
C GLU A 25 2.31 14.43 -11.18
N PHE A 26 2.98 15.10 -10.22
CA PHE A 26 2.47 16.31 -9.60
C PHE A 26 2.27 17.46 -10.59
N LYS A 27 3.18 17.63 -11.57
CA LYS A 27 3.05 18.63 -12.63
C LYS A 27 1.79 18.38 -13.47
N THR A 28 1.58 17.14 -13.94
CA THR A 28 0.39 16.77 -14.71
C THR A 28 -0.90 16.98 -13.93
N LEU A 29 -0.89 16.70 -12.62
CA LEU A 29 -2.06 16.89 -11.75
C LEU A 29 -2.44 18.36 -11.57
N ILE A 30 -1.46 19.25 -11.44
CA ILE A 30 -1.67 20.70 -11.37
C ILE A 30 -2.18 21.23 -12.72
N GLU A 31 -1.60 20.79 -13.84
CA GLU A 31 -2.01 21.22 -15.18
C GLU A 31 -3.42 20.73 -15.54
N SER A 32 -3.80 19.54 -15.09
CA SER A 32 -5.09 18.92 -15.43
C SER A 32 -6.26 19.37 -14.54
N LYS A 33 -6.03 20.24 -13.53
CA LYS A 33 -7.05 20.72 -12.57
C LYS A 33 -8.00 19.59 -12.11
N ILE A 34 -7.44 18.45 -11.71
CA ILE A 34 -8.26 17.30 -11.32
C ILE A 34 -8.83 17.55 -9.93
N GLU A 35 -10.16 17.40 -9.81
CA GLU A 35 -10.86 17.47 -8.53
C GLU A 35 -10.35 16.40 -7.55
N MET A 36 -10.04 16.84 -6.34
CA MET A 36 -9.34 16.09 -5.29
C MET A 36 -10.19 14.99 -4.63
N SER A 37 -11.34 14.59 -5.17
CA SER A 37 -12.17 13.54 -4.56
C SER A 37 -11.62 12.14 -4.83
N GLU A 38 -11.15 11.84 -6.04
CA GLU A 38 -10.72 10.49 -6.41
C GLU A 38 -9.22 10.21 -6.15
N LYS A 39 -8.35 11.23 -6.23
CA LYS A 39 -6.89 11.04 -6.16
C LYS A 39 -6.22 11.44 -4.84
N ARG A 40 -6.98 11.94 -3.86
CA ARG A 40 -6.44 12.39 -2.56
C ARG A 40 -5.73 11.26 -1.79
N ASN A 41 -6.24 10.03 -1.86
CA ASN A 41 -5.60 8.89 -1.19
C ASN A 41 -4.28 8.48 -1.87
N THR A 42 -4.24 8.43 -3.21
CA THR A 42 -3.05 8.02 -3.97
C THR A 42 -1.91 9.02 -3.85
N LEU A 43 -2.20 10.32 -3.82
CA LEU A 43 -1.17 11.37 -3.72
C LEU A 43 -0.58 11.52 -2.32
N LEU A 44 -1.42 11.35 -1.29
CA LEU A 44 -0.99 11.48 0.11
C LEU A 44 -0.36 10.20 0.65
N ARG A 45 -0.76 9.02 0.14
CA ARG A 45 -0.19 7.72 0.56
C ARG A 45 0.90 7.18 -0.37
N GLY A 46 1.15 7.86 -1.50
CA GLY A 46 1.96 7.34 -2.60
C GLY A 46 1.17 6.31 -3.41
N ALA A 47 1.50 6.16 -4.70
CA ALA A 47 0.95 5.12 -5.55
C ALA A 47 1.17 3.76 -4.88
N SER A 48 0.12 3.27 -4.21
CA SER A 48 0.15 1.96 -3.59
C SER A 48 0.04 1.00 -4.75
N ASN A 49 1.17 0.46 -5.18
CA ASN A 49 1.26 -0.67 -6.10
C ASN A 49 0.74 -1.95 -5.43
N ASN A 50 -0.34 -1.82 -4.65
CA ASN A 50 -0.94 -2.91 -3.93
C ASN A 50 -1.67 -3.77 -4.93
N LYS A 51 -1.16 -5.00 -5.04
CA LYS A 51 -1.91 -6.10 -5.62
C LYS A 51 -3.35 -6.04 -5.09
N PRO A 52 -4.36 -6.32 -5.93
CA PRO A 52 -5.73 -6.36 -5.47
C PRO A 52 -5.85 -7.28 -4.24
N VAL A 53 -6.65 -6.85 -3.27
CA VAL A 53 -6.94 -7.63 -2.06
C VAL A 53 -7.70 -8.88 -2.49
N ILE A 54 -7.12 -10.06 -2.26
CA ILE A 54 -7.75 -11.34 -2.55
C ILE A 54 -8.24 -11.94 -1.23
N GLY A 55 -9.55 -12.22 -1.16
CA GLY A 55 -10.18 -12.78 0.03
C GLY A 55 -10.39 -11.78 1.17
N LYS A 56 -10.44 -12.28 2.41
CA LYS A 56 -10.68 -11.46 3.61
C LYS A 56 -9.53 -10.47 3.83
N LEU A 57 -9.82 -9.19 4.04
CA LEU A 57 -8.80 -8.18 4.35
C LEU A 57 -8.11 -8.50 5.70
N ILE A 58 -6.78 -8.58 5.68
CA ILE A 58 -5.91 -8.88 6.84
C ILE A 58 -5.11 -7.64 7.26
N CYS A 59 -4.58 -6.88 6.29
CA CYS A 59 -3.82 -5.66 6.55
C CYS A 59 -4.48 -4.46 5.87
N SER A 60 -5.14 -3.59 6.64
CA SER A 60 -5.70 -2.34 6.10
C SER A 60 -4.63 -1.31 5.76
N CYS A 61 -3.48 -1.35 6.45
CA CYS A 61 -2.37 -0.43 6.24
C CYS A 61 -1.72 -0.63 4.86
N SER A 62 -1.59 -1.88 4.42
CA SER A 62 -0.96 -2.25 3.14
C SER A 62 -1.93 -2.92 2.17
N GLN A 63 -3.25 -2.83 2.39
CA GLN A 63 -4.30 -3.48 1.58
C GLN A 63 -3.93 -4.93 1.17
N VAL A 64 -3.74 -5.80 2.17
CA VAL A 64 -3.39 -7.21 1.95
C VAL A 64 -4.53 -8.10 2.42
N GLY A 65 -5.00 -9.01 1.57
CA GLY A 65 -6.01 -10.01 1.90
C GLY A 65 -5.40 -11.36 2.28
N ALA A 66 -6.22 -12.23 2.86
CA ALA A 66 -5.85 -13.59 3.26
C ALA A 66 -5.31 -14.38 2.07
N GLY A 67 -5.98 -14.28 0.92
CA GLY A 67 -5.56 -14.93 -0.31
C GLY A 67 -4.21 -14.43 -0.83
N ASN A 68 -3.86 -13.17 -0.60
CA ASN A 68 -2.52 -12.67 -0.96
C ASN A 68 -1.43 -13.30 -0.07
N VAL A 69 -1.73 -13.52 1.22
CA VAL A 69 -0.81 -14.18 2.15
C VAL A 69 -0.69 -15.67 1.81
N GLU A 70 -1.80 -16.35 1.55
CA GLU A 70 -1.84 -17.75 1.15
C GLU A 70 -1.10 -17.99 -0.18
N GLU A 71 -1.25 -17.11 -1.17
CA GLU A 71 -0.52 -17.19 -2.44
C GLU A 71 1.00 -17.04 -2.23
N ALA A 72 1.42 -16.13 -1.35
CA ALA A 72 2.83 -15.97 -1.03
C ALA A 72 3.39 -17.23 -0.32
N ILE A 73 2.62 -17.84 0.58
CA ILE A 73 2.99 -19.11 1.22
C ILE A 73 3.06 -20.24 0.18
N ALA A 74 2.09 -20.31 -0.74
CA ALA A 74 2.05 -21.30 -1.82
C ALA A 74 3.26 -21.18 -2.76
N LYS A 75 3.77 -19.95 -2.98
CA LYS A 75 5.02 -19.68 -3.72
C LYS A 75 6.30 -20.12 -2.98
N GLY A 76 6.17 -20.70 -1.79
CA GLY A 76 7.29 -21.23 -1.00
C GLY A 76 7.77 -20.30 0.11
N CYS A 77 7.05 -19.21 0.40
CA CYS A 77 7.41 -18.31 1.49
C CYS A 77 7.07 -18.95 2.85
N THR A 78 8.09 -19.43 3.56
CA THR A 78 7.92 -20.17 4.83
C THR A 78 8.38 -19.40 6.07
N ASP A 79 9.03 -18.25 5.85
CA ASP A 79 9.51 -17.34 6.88
C ASP A 79 8.59 -16.12 7.01
N PHE A 80 8.29 -15.72 8.25
CA PHE A 80 7.38 -14.61 8.53
C PHE A 80 7.94 -13.26 8.03
N THR A 81 9.25 -13.06 8.12
CA THR A 81 9.91 -11.83 7.70
C THR A 81 9.88 -11.70 6.18
N GLU A 82 10.18 -12.79 5.49
CA GLU A 82 10.08 -12.90 4.03
C GLU A 82 8.64 -12.65 3.56
N LEU A 83 7.66 -13.22 4.26
CA LEU A 83 6.23 -13.05 3.96
C LEU A 83 5.77 -11.61 4.13
N CYS A 84 6.17 -10.94 5.22
CA CYS A 84 5.88 -9.52 5.43
C CYS A 84 6.54 -8.63 4.36
N LYS A 85 7.75 -8.96 3.92
CA LYS A 85 8.43 -8.24 2.82
C LYS A 85 7.73 -8.43 1.48
N GLN A 86 7.30 -9.65 1.14
CA GLN A 86 6.63 -9.93 -0.14
C GLN A 86 5.21 -9.37 -0.21
N THR A 87 4.47 -9.48 0.88
CA THR A 87 3.05 -9.06 0.93
C THR A 87 2.87 -7.62 1.38
N GLY A 88 3.86 -7.04 2.07
CA GLY A 88 3.74 -5.73 2.71
C GLY A 88 2.94 -5.74 4.01
N ALA A 89 2.34 -6.86 4.40
CA ALA A 89 1.57 -6.97 5.63
C ALA A 89 2.50 -6.86 6.85
N GLY A 90 2.11 -6.07 7.85
CA GLY A 90 2.86 -5.93 9.10
C GLY A 90 4.04 -4.94 9.05
N LEU A 91 4.34 -4.33 7.89
CA LEU A 91 5.37 -3.29 7.74
C LEU A 91 4.91 -1.88 8.10
N GLY A 92 3.59 -1.65 8.12
CA GLY A 92 3.01 -0.36 8.53
C GLY A 92 2.77 -0.28 10.04
N CYS A 93 1.50 -0.35 10.43
CA CYS A 93 1.04 -0.25 11.82
C CYS A 93 1.30 -1.51 12.69
N GLY A 94 1.64 -2.65 12.08
CA GLY A 94 2.00 -3.89 12.78
C GLY A 94 0.85 -4.67 13.44
N SER A 95 -0.39 -4.16 13.44
CA SER A 95 -1.55 -4.82 14.07
C SER A 95 -1.92 -6.16 13.44
N CYS A 96 -1.67 -6.34 12.14
CA CYS A 96 -1.99 -7.56 11.42
C CYS A 96 -0.94 -8.68 11.57
N LYS A 97 0.17 -8.45 12.31
CA LYS A 97 1.27 -9.44 12.43
C LYS A 97 0.81 -10.77 13.02
N THR A 98 -0.05 -10.72 14.05
CA THR A 98 -0.59 -11.92 14.69
C THR A 98 -1.43 -12.74 13.70
N GLU A 99 -2.33 -12.08 12.98
CA GLU A 99 -3.22 -12.75 12.02
C GLU A 99 -2.43 -13.36 10.84
N VAL A 100 -1.40 -12.67 10.33
CA VAL A 100 -0.50 -13.21 9.31
C VAL A 100 0.27 -14.44 9.82
N ARG A 101 0.70 -14.43 11.08
CA ARG A 101 1.40 -15.56 11.70
C ARG A 101 0.50 -16.78 11.87
N ASP A 102 -0.76 -16.57 12.22
CA ASP A 102 -1.76 -17.64 12.32
C ASP A 102 -2.03 -18.28 10.95
N ILE A 103 -2.13 -17.49 9.89
CA ILE A 103 -2.28 -17.99 8.51
C ILE A 103 -1.06 -18.84 8.13
N LEU A 104 0.16 -18.34 8.37
CA LEU A 104 1.40 -19.08 8.11
C LEU A 104 1.47 -20.40 8.88
N HIS A 105 1.02 -20.42 10.13
CA HIS A 105 1.00 -21.64 10.94
C HIS A 105 -0.04 -22.64 10.42
N LYS A 106 -1.27 -22.19 10.12
CA LYS A 106 -2.33 -23.04 9.55
C LYS A 106 -1.89 -23.70 8.23
N SER A 107 -1.24 -22.94 7.34
CA SER A 107 -0.75 -23.49 6.07
C SER A 107 0.39 -24.51 6.25
N LYS A 108 1.17 -24.45 7.34
CA LYS A 108 2.19 -25.47 7.65
C LYS A 108 1.61 -26.77 8.21
N VAL A 109 0.45 -26.70 8.88
CA VAL A 109 -0.22 -27.87 9.47
C VAL A 109 -0.99 -28.69 8.42
N LEU A 110 -1.31 -28.08 7.27
CA LEU A 110 -2.04 -28.72 6.16
C LEU A 110 -1.14 -29.39 5.10
N LYS A 111 0.19 -29.39 5.30
CA LYS A 111 1.17 -30.12 4.49
C LYS A 111 1.63 -31.38 5.21
#